data_AF-A0A3D5BFW4-F1
#
_entry.id   AF-A0A3D5BFW4-F1
#
_cell.length_a   1.000
_cell.length_b   1.000
_cell.length_c   1.000
_cell.angle_alpha   90.00
_cell.angle_beta   90.00
_cell.angle_gamma   90.00
#
_symmetry.space_group_name_H-M   'P 1'
#
loop_
_entity.id
_entity.type
_entity.pdbx_description
1 polymer ?
#
loop_
_entity_poly.entity_id
_entity_poly.type
_entity_poly.pdbx_seq_one_letter_code
_entity_poly.pdbx_strand_id
1 'polypeptide(L)'
;MARIGSLFIAGTDEFDGLYKCGISYTLSQKAPVSYIYNTQDENWHVEFAAGSNDVVARTKHSISYNNTQSGGFAAIQEALDVFAVKGIVSASLVDPASSSACVYSDNGKSVLSVYGLCDFPMAVSLKVTQTDASGKVIYPAPPPEPVWNESFRYYRLSQCSNDLFDAYRNLFLALEALLNSICKHKSSEKEGAWLHRALTEVNARASLSQLTPTGKEDPVSYIIRSQYKDVRCKLQHAKFPKAQLPHAQPTPQDVKQAYSELVLIWRHIAGAYFSVPTSGGVITYVGFSKMMANVFHGNAIVYYTMDNTAPDKDSTEVSPSGDPSWEFGLSRYTGQVKPGVVRIIGKEAVADNLEHYSKPIHKVCFTDSTTLFGIAHIESGLMVSGVDEWESIHDIRLINSTQPRIEFKT
;
A
#
# COMPACT_ATOMS: atom_id res chain seq x y z
N MET A 1 4.46 14.86 -25.12
CA MET A 1 4.36 15.35 -23.75
C MET A 1 3.54 14.43 -22.84
N ALA A 2 4.17 13.88 -21.78
CA ALA A 2 3.43 13.20 -20.73
C ALA A 2 2.85 14.23 -19.74
N ARG A 3 1.52 14.35 -19.69
CA ARG A 3 0.81 15.24 -18.75
C ARG A 3 -0.28 14.50 -18.01
N ILE A 4 -0.59 14.97 -16.80
CA ILE A 4 -1.82 14.65 -16.08
C ILE A 4 -2.63 15.92 -15.88
N GLY A 5 -3.84 15.96 -16.46
CA GLY A 5 -4.58 17.21 -16.62
C GLY A 5 -3.73 18.28 -17.29
N SER A 6 -3.53 19.42 -16.60
CA SER A 6 -2.68 20.52 -17.06
C SER A 6 -1.20 20.39 -16.67
N LEU A 7 -0.85 19.50 -15.73
CA LEU A 7 0.48 19.39 -15.16
C LEU A 7 1.41 18.55 -16.04
N PHE A 8 2.59 19.06 -16.33
CA PHE A 8 3.62 18.37 -17.09
C PHE A 8 4.45 17.46 -16.18
N ILE A 9 4.46 16.15 -16.47
CA ILE A 9 5.22 15.16 -15.70
C ILE A 9 6.70 15.20 -16.12
N ALA A 10 7.00 14.77 -17.35
CA ALA A 10 8.32 14.83 -17.98
C ALA A 10 8.19 14.48 -19.48
N GLY A 11 9.31 14.50 -20.20
CA GLY A 11 9.37 14.11 -21.62
C GLY A 11 10.13 15.13 -22.47
N THR A 12 10.24 14.85 -23.77
CA THR A 12 11.06 15.64 -24.71
C THR A 12 10.41 16.91 -25.24
N ASP A 13 9.09 17.02 -25.15
CA ASP A 13 8.33 17.99 -25.95
C ASP A 13 8.08 19.34 -25.25
N GLU A 14 8.35 19.45 -23.95
CA GLU A 14 8.29 20.74 -23.21
C GLU A 14 9.62 21.03 -22.50
N PHE A 15 9.83 22.32 -22.21
CA PHE A 15 11.01 22.83 -21.51
C PHE A 15 12.32 22.34 -22.14
N ASP A 16 12.36 22.19 -23.47
CA ASP A 16 13.48 21.66 -24.24
C ASP A 16 13.99 20.30 -23.72
N GLY A 17 13.07 19.48 -23.18
CA GLY A 17 13.37 18.18 -22.59
C GLY A 17 14.19 18.27 -21.30
N LEU A 18 14.12 19.39 -20.58
CA LEU A 18 14.86 19.63 -19.33
C LEU A 18 14.55 18.60 -18.25
N TYR A 19 13.27 18.24 -18.09
CA TYR A 19 12.84 17.26 -17.09
C TYR A 19 12.82 15.87 -17.70
N LYS A 20 13.71 15.00 -17.21
CA LYS A 20 13.90 13.64 -17.73
C LYS A 20 12.99 12.63 -17.06
N CYS A 21 12.68 12.84 -15.78
CA CYS A 21 11.83 11.96 -15.00
C CYS A 21 10.89 12.78 -14.12
N GLY A 22 9.75 12.20 -13.76
CA GLY A 22 8.78 12.84 -12.89
C GLY A 22 7.69 11.87 -12.46
N ILE A 23 6.92 12.26 -11.46
CA ILE A 23 5.83 11.47 -10.92
C ILE A 23 4.67 12.36 -10.50
N SER A 24 3.47 11.86 -10.70
CA SER A 24 2.23 12.44 -10.23
C SER A 24 1.57 11.58 -9.16
N TYR A 25 0.97 12.26 -8.20
CA TYR A 25 0.03 11.70 -7.25
C TYR A 25 -1.22 12.57 -7.15
N THR A 26 -2.26 12.01 -6.53
CA THR A 26 -3.51 12.71 -6.24
C THR A 26 -3.51 13.21 -4.80
N LEU A 27 -3.90 14.46 -4.59
CA LEU A 27 -4.09 15.14 -3.33
C LEU A 27 -5.46 14.79 -2.75
N SER A 28 -5.57 14.78 -1.42
CA SER A 28 -6.84 14.55 -0.72
C SER A 28 -7.85 15.68 -0.87
N GLN A 29 -7.42 16.84 -1.39
CA GLN A 29 -8.25 17.98 -1.73
C GLN A 29 -7.56 18.86 -2.77
N LYS A 30 -8.38 19.64 -3.50
CA LYS A 30 -7.89 20.51 -4.58
C LYS A 30 -6.93 21.57 -4.04
N ALA A 31 -5.82 21.79 -4.74
CA ALA A 31 -4.92 22.88 -4.41
C ALA A 31 -5.63 24.24 -4.64
N PRO A 32 -5.65 25.15 -3.65
CA PRO A 32 -6.35 26.44 -3.78
C PRO A 32 -5.60 27.44 -4.67
N VAL A 33 -4.30 27.23 -4.87
CA VAL A 33 -3.42 28.12 -5.66
C VAL A 33 -2.46 27.27 -6.49
N SER A 34 -1.99 27.84 -7.61
CA SER A 34 -0.86 27.27 -8.34
C SER A 34 0.44 27.66 -7.64
N TYR A 35 1.37 26.72 -7.50
CA TYR A 35 2.63 26.95 -6.81
C TYR A 35 3.71 26.00 -7.30
N ILE A 36 4.94 26.50 -7.38
CA ILE A 36 6.12 25.71 -7.67
C ILE A 36 7.05 25.77 -6.47
N TYR A 37 7.43 24.59 -5.98
CA TYR A 37 8.42 24.40 -4.92
C TYR A 37 9.69 23.79 -5.51
N ASN A 38 10.85 24.29 -5.12
CA ASN A 38 12.13 23.62 -5.35
C ASN A 38 12.56 22.99 -4.03
N THR A 39 12.94 21.71 -4.06
CA THR A 39 13.49 21.04 -2.88
C THR A 39 14.76 21.72 -2.40
N GLN A 40 15.12 21.53 -1.12
CA GLN A 40 16.32 22.15 -0.54
C GLN A 40 17.62 21.82 -1.30
N ASP A 41 17.68 20.66 -1.94
CA ASP A 41 18.81 20.22 -2.76
C ASP A 41 18.71 20.62 -4.23
N GLU A 42 17.64 21.32 -4.62
CA GLU A 42 17.29 21.77 -5.97
C GLU A 42 17.21 20.65 -7.04
N ASN A 43 17.14 19.39 -6.61
CA ASN A 43 17.08 18.24 -7.53
C ASN A 43 15.67 17.97 -8.05
N TRP A 44 14.65 18.45 -7.33
CA TRP A 44 13.24 18.25 -7.66
C TRP A 44 12.48 19.57 -7.67
N HIS A 45 11.61 19.71 -8.66
CA HIS A 45 10.61 20.77 -8.72
C HIS A 45 9.23 20.14 -8.54
N VAL A 46 8.46 20.64 -7.58
CA VAL A 46 7.10 20.19 -7.29
C VAL A 46 6.11 21.26 -7.72
N GLU A 47 5.13 20.90 -8.53
CA GLU A 47 4.11 21.81 -9.03
C GLU A 47 2.71 21.41 -8.56
N PHE A 48 1.99 22.40 -8.06
CA PHE A 48 0.58 22.36 -7.75
C PHE A 48 -0.17 23.27 -8.74
N ALA A 49 -1.33 22.84 -9.22
CA ALA A 49 -2.22 23.66 -10.06
C ALA A 49 -3.50 24.02 -9.30
N ALA A 50 -3.87 25.31 -9.32
CA ALA A 50 -5.11 25.78 -8.71
C ALA A 50 -6.34 25.01 -9.24
N GLY A 51 -7.17 24.50 -8.34
CA GLY A 51 -8.37 23.75 -8.66
C GLY A 51 -8.13 22.28 -9.06
N SER A 52 -6.88 21.82 -9.08
CA SER A 52 -6.53 20.43 -9.37
C SER A 52 -6.31 19.61 -8.11
N ASN A 53 -6.64 18.31 -8.17
CA ASN A 53 -6.19 17.34 -7.17
C ASN A 53 -4.81 16.77 -7.53
N ASP A 54 -4.25 17.02 -8.70
CA ASP A 54 -2.95 16.46 -9.06
C ASP A 54 -1.80 17.31 -8.52
N VAL A 55 -0.71 16.64 -8.18
CA VAL A 55 0.58 17.23 -7.86
C VAL A 55 1.67 16.46 -8.59
N VAL A 56 2.63 17.18 -9.17
CA VAL A 56 3.73 16.57 -9.91
C VAL A 56 5.07 16.95 -9.30
N ALA A 57 5.94 15.97 -9.08
CA ALA A 57 7.37 16.16 -8.83
C ALA A 57 8.17 15.80 -10.08
N ARG A 58 9.12 16.65 -10.48
CA ARG A 58 9.96 16.42 -11.66
C ARG A 58 11.41 16.74 -11.40
N THR A 59 12.29 15.98 -12.07
CA THR A 59 13.74 16.09 -11.92
C THR A 59 14.43 16.15 -13.29
N LYS A 60 15.59 16.81 -13.31
CA LYS A 60 16.47 16.88 -14.49
C LYS A 60 17.30 15.61 -14.67
N HIS A 61 17.34 14.75 -13.65
CA HIS A 61 18.12 13.52 -13.68
C HIS A 61 17.37 12.38 -14.36
N SER A 62 18.11 11.61 -15.17
CA SER A 62 17.62 10.36 -15.72
C SER A 62 17.77 9.26 -14.68
N ILE A 63 16.67 8.82 -14.09
CA ILE A 63 16.66 7.89 -12.96
C ILE A 63 15.66 6.74 -13.17
N SER A 64 15.89 5.65 -12.45
CA SER A 64 15.07 4.44 -12.54
C SER A 64 13.69 4.62 -11.93
N TYR A 65 12.74 3.73 -12.26
CA TYR A 65 11.38 3.70 -11.70
C TYR A 65 11.35 3.86 -10.18
N ASN A 66 12.12 3.05 -9.45
CA ASN A 66 12.13 3.06 -7.98
C ASN A 66 12.68 4.38 -7.40
N ASN A 67 13.68 4.96 -8.06
CA ASN A 67 14.24 6.25 -7.65
C ASN A 67 13.27 7.40 -7.97
N THR A 68 12.54 7.33 -9.09
CA THR A 68 11.48 8.29 -9.42
C THR A 68 10.36 8.26 -8.39
N GLN A 69 9.89 7.06 -8.02
CA GLN A 69 8.85 6.86 -7.02
C GLN A 69 9.27 7.40 -5.65
N SER A 70 10.40 6.92 -5.12
CA SER A 70 10.86 7.31 -3.78
C SER A 70 11.27 8.79 -3.69
N GLY A 71 12.05 9.29 -4.66
CA GLY A 71 12.53 10.67 -4.68
C GLY A 71 11.40 11.68 -4.91
N GLY A 72 10.50 11.40 -5.85
CA GLY A 72 9.38 12.28 -6.13
C GLY A 72 8.33 12.30 -5.02
N PHE A 73 8.07 11.15 -4.38
CA PHE A 73 7.23 11.10 -3.17
C PHE A 73 7.82 11.98 -2.06
N ALA A 74 9.11 11.83 -1.75
CA ALA A 74 9.78 12.63 -0.71
C ALA A 74 9.74 14.13 -1.02
N ALA A 75 10.00 14.52 -2.28
CA ALA A 75 9.93 15.91 -2.72
C ALA A 75 8.52 16.51 -2.53
N ILE A 76 7.47 15.74 -2.85
CA ILE A 76 6.09 16.19 -2.65
C ILE A 76 5.75 16.33 -1.17
N GLN A 77 6.20 15.42 -0.30
CA GLN A 77 6.02 15.56 1.15
C GLN A 77 6.67 16.86 1.66
N GLU A 78 7.92 17.14 1.27
CA GLU A 78 8.61 18.38 1.63
C GLU A 78 7.84 19.63 1.16
N ALA A 79 7.29 19.60 -0.06
CA ALA A 79 6.49 20.69 -0.59
C ALA A 79 5.15 20.87 0.18
N LEU A 80 4.50 19.76 0.56
CA LEU A 80 3.28 19.75 1.35
C LEU A 80 3.51 20.31 2.76
N ASP A 81 4.65 20.03 3.38
CA ASP A 81 5.04 20.62 4.66
C ASP A 81 5.09 22.16 4.57
N VAL A 82 5.73 22.69 3.53
CA VAL A 82 5.80 24.14 3.29
C VAL A 82 4.41 24.72 2.99
N PHE A 83 3.58 24.02 2.22
CA PHE A 83 2.19 24.39 1.95
C PHE A 83 1.36 24.53 3.22
N ALA A 84 1.48 23.57 4.13
CA ALA A 84 0.78 23.57 5.40
C ALA A 84 1.26 24.72 6.30
N VAL A 85 2.58 24.91 6.44
CA VAL A 85 3.16 25.97 7.27
C VAL A 85 2.84 27.37 6.74
N LYS A 86 2.76 27.54 5.41
CA LYS A 86 2.32 28.80 4.79
C LYS A 86 0.82 29.07 4.95
N GLY A 87 0.05 28.13 5.51
CA GLY A 87 -1.40 28.25 5.65
C GLY A 87 -2.15 28.21 4.32
N ILE A 88 -1.54 27.66 3.26
CA ILE A 88 -2.17 27.54 1.95
C ILE A 88 -3.21 26.42 1.99
N VAL A 89 -2.78 25.21 2.32
CA VAL A 89 -3.64 24.03 2.44
C VAL A 89 -2.94 22.94 3.25
N SER A 90 -3.69 22.24 4.11
CA SER A 90 -3.23 21.02 4.79
C SER A 90 -3.78 19.81 4.05
N ALA A 91 -3.11 19.42 2.96
CA ALA A 91 -3.46 18.27 2.14
C ALA A 91 -2.51 17.09 2.41
N SER A 92 -2.94 15.90 2.02
CA SER A 92 -2.16 14.67 2.01
C SER A 92 -2.25 14.03 0.62
N LEU A 93 -1.45 13.00 0.34
CA LEU A 93 -1.63 12.18 -0.86
C LEU A 93 -2.73 11.14 -0.63
N VAL A 94 -3.51 10.83 -1.67
CA VAL A 94 -4.54 9.79 -1.69
C VAL A 94 -3.88 8.49 -2.12
N ASP A 95 -3.62 7.62 -1.15
CA ASP A 95 -3.11 6.26 -1.36
C ASP A 95 -1.97 6.16 -2.41
N PRO A 96 -0.87 6.95 -2.27
CA PRO A 96 0.27 6.94 -3.19
C PRO A 96 0.88 5.56 -3.43
N ALA A 97 0.64 4.60 -2.54
CA ALA A 97 1.07 3.21 -2.74
C ALA A 97 0.17 2.39 -3.69
N SER A 98 -1.01 2.89 -4.06
CA SER A 98 -1.98 2.17 -4.92
C SER A 98 -2.16 2.77 -6.31
N SER A 99 -1.86 4.06 -6.49
CA SER A 99 -1.92 4.68 -7.81
C SER A 99 -0.88 5.78 -7.99
N SER A 100 -0.26 5.79 -9.16
CA SER A 100 0.61 6.88 -9.61
C SER A 100 0.76 6.85 -11.13
N ALA A 101 1.16 7.98 -11.69
CA ALA A 101 1.67 8.07 -13.05
C ALA A 101 3.07 8.64 -13.01
N CYS A 102 4.06 7.98 -13.59
CA CYS A 102 5.44 8.47 -13.59
C CYS A 102 6.11 8.31 -14.95
N VAL A 103 7.07 9.18 -15.22
CA VAL A 103 8.02 9.01 -16.32
C VAL A 103 9.36 8.69 -15.70
N TYR A 104 9.97 7.59 -16.13
CA TYR A 104 11.28 7.15 -15.67
C TYR A 104 12.18 6.77 -16.84
N SER A 105 13.46 6.57 -16.56
CA SER A 105 14.43 6.10 -17.54
C SER A 105 14.70 4.61 -17.37
N ASP A 106 14.57 3.85 -18.45
CA ASP A 106 14.99 2.45 -18.53
C ASP A 106 15.86 2.23 -19.77
N ASN A 107 17.09 1.78 -19.56
CA ASN A 107 18.05 1.50 -20.63
C ASN A 107 18.20 2.65 -21.66
N GLY A 108 18.14 3.90 -21.18
CA GLY A 108 18.25 5.11 -22.02
C GLY A 108 16.95 5.54 -22.71
N LYS A 109 15.87 4.76 -22.59
CA LYS A 109 14.52 5.14 -23.04
C LYS A 109 13.76 5.84 -21.93
N SER A 110 12.85 6.71 -22.32
CA SER A 110 11.84 7.32 -21.47
C SER A 110 10.57 6.48 -21.48
N VAL A 111 10.12 6.06 -20.29
CA VAL A 111 8.95 5.20 -20.12
C VAL A 111 7.93 5.93 -19.28
N LEU A 112 6.75 6.18 -19.83
CA LEU A 112 5.58 6.57 -19.03
C LEU A 112 4.99 5.30 -18.41
N SER A 113 4.78 5.30 -17.10
CA SER A 113 4.16 4.20 -16.37
C SER A 113 2.94 4.68 -15.61
N VAL A 114 1.85 3.94 -15.75
CA VAL A 114 0.66 4.06 -14.90
C VAL A 114 0.63 2.85 -13.97
N TYR A 115 0.56 3.11 -12.67
CA TYR A 115 0.43 2.08 -11.66
C TYR A 115 -0.98 2.06 -11.07
N GLY A 116 -1.55 0.87 -10.93
CA GLY A 116 -2.82 0.64 -10.24
C GLY A 116 -2.79 -0.64 -9.39
N LEU A 117 -3.21 -0.54 -8.13
CA LEU A 117 -3.36 -1.66 -7.21
C LEU A 117 -4.85 -1.94 -6.95
N CYS A 118 -5.28 -3.16 -7.26
CA CYS A 118 -6.61 -3.67 -6.99
C CYS A 118 -6.60 -4.59 -5.76
N ASP A 119 -7.42 -4.25 -4.76
CA ASP A 119 -7.64 -5.11 -3.59
C ASP A 119 -8.71 -6.16 -3.90
N PHE A 120 -8.35 -7.43 -3.71
CA PHE A 120 -9.19 -8.59 -4.00
C PHE A 120 -9.61 -9.28 -2.68
N PRO A 121 -10.74 -8.86 -2.06
CA PRO A 121 -11.22 -9.44 -0.83
C PRO A 121 -11.74 -10.85 -1.01
N MET A 122 -11.24 -11.77 -0.19
CA MET A 122 -11.66 -13.16 -0.15
C MET A 122 -11.91 -13.61 1.28
N ALA A 123 -12.98 -14.38 1.48
CA ALA A 123 -13.32 -14.99 2.75
C ALA A 123 -13.40 -16.51 2.58
N VAL A 124 -12.80 -17.25 3.53
CA VAL A 124 -12.94 -18.71 3.60
C VAL A 124 -13.60 -19.06 4.91
N SER A 125 -14.69 -19.82 4.83
CA SER A 125 -15.34 -20.44 5.98
C SER A 125 -15.10 -21.95 5.91
N LEU A 126 -14.49 -22.51 6.95
CA LEU A 126 -14.31 -23.95 7.11
C LEU A 126 -15.26 -24.45 8.18
N LYS A 127 -16.10 -25.43 7.84
CA LYS A 127 -16.94 -26.15 8.80
C LYS A 127 -16.36 -27.56 8.98
N VAL A 128 -15.83 -27.84 10.16
CA VAL A 128 -15.35 -29.18 10.53
C VAL A 128 -16.49 -29.93 11.21
N THR A 129 -16.88 -31.07 10.63
CA THR A 129 -17.83 -32.01 11.24
C THR A 129 -17.04 -33.17 11.81
N GLN A 130 -17.06 -33.35 13.13
CA GLN A 130 -16.46 -34.51 13.77
C GLN A 130 -17.53 -35.60 13.90
N THR A 131 -17.19 -36.85 13.62
CA THR A 131 -18.06 -38.01 13.86
C THR A 131 -17.39 -38.98 14.82
N ASP A 132 -18.16 -39.59 15.71
CA ASP A 132 -17.68 -40.69 16.55
C ASP A 132 -17.56 -42.00 15.75
N ALA A 133 -17.09 -43.07 16.41
CA ALA A 133 -16.94 -44.40 15.80
C ALA A 133 -18.26 -45.01 15.31
N SER A 134 -19.41 -44.50 15.76
CA SER A 134 -20.74 -44.92 15.31
C SER A 134 -21.28 -44.09 14.13
N GLY A 135 -20.51 -43.11 13.65
CA GLY A 135 -20.93 -42.17 12.61
C GLY A 135 -21.81 -41.02 13.12
N LYS A 136 -21.97 -40.86 14.43
CA LYS A 136 -22.76 -39.76 15.00
C LYS A 136 -21.93 -38.49 15.05
N VAL A 137 -22.52 -37.39 14.57
CA VAL A 137 -21.87 -36.07 14.61
C VAL A 137 -21.67 -35.60 16.05
N ILE A 138 -20.43 -35.26 16.39
CA ILE A 138 -20.02 -34.60 17.63
C ILE A 138 -19.99 -33.09 17.38
N TYR A 139 -20.76 -32.35 18.17
CA TYR A 139 -20.70 -30.89 18.16
C TYR A 139 -19.77 -30.43 19.27
N PRO A 140 -18.60 -29.83 18.95
CA PRO A 140 -17.72 -29.28 19.99
C PRO A 140 -18.45 -28.15 20.72
N ALA A 141 -18.17 -28.01 22.01
CA ALA A 141 -18.66 -26.85 22.77
C ALA A 141 -18.18 -25.56 22.09
N PRO A 142 -19.02 -24.50 22.05
CA PRO A 142 -18.61 -23.24 21.48
C PRO A 142 -17.37 -22.71 22.23
N PRO A 143 -16.44 -22.04 21.52
CA PRO A 143 -15.28 -21.45 22.17
C PRO A 143 -15.74 -20.46 23.26
N PRO A 144 -14.99 -20.38 24.39
CA PRO A 144 -15.34 -19.46 25.46
C PRO A 144 -15.33 -18.00 24.96
N GLU A 145 -16.27 -17.21 25.45
CA GLU A 145 -16.33 -15.78 25.14
C GLU A 145 -15.09 -15.05 25.69
N PRO A 146 -14.48 -14.13 24.92
CA PRO A 146 -13.35 -13.35 25.39
C PRO A 146 -13.71 -12.48 26.61
N VAL A 147 -12.84 -12.48 27.62
CA VAL A 147 -12.99 -11.61 28.79
C VAL A 147 -12.46 -10.22 28.44
N TRP A 148 -13.28 -9.19 28.61
CA TRP A 148 -12.89 -7.81 28.28
C TRP A 148 -11.64 -7.35 29.04
N ASN A 149 -10.72 -6.71 28.32
CA ASN A 149 -9.53 -6.05 28.86
C ASN A 149 -9.35 -4.66 28.21
N GLU A 150 -8.71 -3.72 28.91
CA GLU A 150 -8.48 -2.36 28.41
C GLU A 150 -7.71 -2.34 27.08
N SER A 151 -6.81 -3.30 26.86
CA SER A 151 -6.08 -3.46 25.60
C SER A 151 -6.99 -3.63 24.39
N PHE A 152 -8.20 -4.16 24.56
CA PHE A 152 -9.12 -4.42 23.46
C PHE A 152 -9.64 -3.12 22.84
N ARG A 153 -9.71 -2.03 23.61
CA ARG A 153 -10.08 -0.72 23.07
C ARG A 153 -9.04 -0.23 22.09
N TYR A 154 -7.76 -0.31 22.46
CA TYR A 154 -6.66 0.09 21.58
C TYR A 154 -6.56 -0.82 20.35
N TYR A 155 -6.73 -2.14 20.52
CA TYR A 155 -6.78 -3.07 19.39
C TYR A 155 -7.92 -2.73 18.42
N ARG A 156 -9.14 -2.49 18.92
CA ARG A 156 -10.28 -2.07 18.10
C ARG A 156 -9.98 -0.76 17.36
N LEU A 157 -9.42 0.25 18.04
CA LEU A 157 -9.06 1.52 17.41
C LEU A 157 -8.00 1.34 16.31
N SER A 158 -7.02 0.45 16.52
CA SER A 158 -6.05 0.05 15.50
C SER A 158 -6.75 -0.54 14.27
N GLN A 159 -7.70 -1.45 14.46
CA GLN A 159 -8.43 -2.10 13.35
C GLN A 159 -9.38 -1.14 12.62
N CYS A 160 -9.89 -0.11 13.29
CA CYS A 160 -10.78 0.90 12.72
C CYS A 160 -10.04 2.09 12.09
N SER A 161 -8.74 2.26 12.34
CA SER A 161 -7.98 3.40 11.82
C SER A 161 -7.73 3.24 10.32
N ASN A 162 -7.83 4.35 9.59
CA ASN A 162 -7.51 4.40 8.16
C ASN A 162 -6.07 4.82 7.90
N ASP A 163 -5.41 5.40 8.90
CA ASP A 163 -4.01 5.79 8.85
C ASP A 163 -3.13 4.68 9.43
N LEU A 164 -2.15 4.23 8.65
CA LEU A 164 -1.24 3.14 9.05
C LEU A 164 -0.46 3.49 10.33
N PHE A 165 -0.02 4.74 10.47
CA PHE A 165 0.84 5.15 11.58
C PHE A 165 0.05 5.23 12.90
N ASP A 166 -1.17 5.77 12.87
CA ASP A 166 -2.10 5.76 13.99
C ASP A 166 -2.59 4.33 14.31
N ALA A 167 -2.84 3.50 13.30
CA ALA A 167 -3.16 2.10 13.50
C ALA A 167 -2.03 1.38 14.25
N TYR A 168 -0.79 1.55 13.81
CA TYR A 168 0.39 1.01 14.47
C TYR A 168 0.53 1.54 15.90
N ARG A 169 0.39 2.85 16.10
CA ARG A 169 0.43 3.47 17.42
C ARG A 169 -0.59 2.84 18.37
N ASN A 170 -1.84 2.72 17.93
CA ASN A 170 -2.90 2.10 18.72
C ASN A 170 -2.61 0.62 18.98
N LEU A 171 -2.08 -0.12 18.02
CA LEU A 171 -1.75 -1.53 18.22
C LEU A 171 -0.58 -1.72 19.21
N PHE A 172 0.42 -0.85 19.17
CA PHE A 172 1.50 -0.85 20.15
C PHE A 172 1.00 -0.53 21.56
N LEU A 173 0.12 0.48 21.70
CA LEU A 173 -0.57 0.77 22.97
C LEU A 173 -1.43 -0.41 23.44
N ALA A 174 -2.05 -1.15 22.51
CA ALA A 174 -2.77 -2.38 22.83
C ALA A 174 -1.84 -3.45 23.39
N LEU A 175 -0.64 -3.62 22.84
CA LEU A 175 0.38 -4.51 23.37
C LEU A 175 0.82 -4.07 24.77
N GLU A 176 1.12 -2.79 24.98
CA GLU A 176 1.53 -2.27 26.29
C GLU A 176 0.44 -2.48 27.36
N ALA A 177 -0.81 -2.16 27.04
CA ALA A 177 -1.94 -2.37 27.95
C ALA A 177 -2.14 -3.86 28.27
N LEU A 178 -1.98 -4.74 27.27
CA LEU A 178 -2.08 -6.20 27.43
C LEU A 178 -0.95 -6.74 28.31
N LEU A 179 0.29 -6.30 28.08
CA LEU A 179 1.43 -6.69 28.90
C LEU A 179 1.31 -6.14 30.31
N ASN A 180 0.76 -4.93 30.51
CA ASN A 180 0.57 -4.34 31.82
C ASN A 180 -0.57 -4.99 32.62
N SER A 181 -1.54 -5.66 31.97
CA SER A 181 -2.54 -6.45 32.69
C SER A 181 -1.98 -7.78 33.19
N ILE A 182 -0.99 -8.34 32.49
CA ILE A 182 -0.26 -9.56 32.87
C ILE A 182 0.84 -9.23 33.89
N CYS A 183 1.68 -8.25 33.58
CA CYS A 183 2.91 -7.91 34.28
C CYS A 183 3.00 -6.39 34.52
N LYS A 184 2.59 -5.94 35.71
CA LYS A 184 2.49 -4.50 36.03
C LYS A 184 3.82 -3.76 35.94
N HIS A 185 3.79 -2.56 35.37
CA HIS A 185 4.92 -1.62 35.38
C HIS A 185 5.21 -1.12 36.80
N LYS A 186 6.49 -1.11 37.21
CA LYS A 186 6.93 -0.62 38.51
C LYS A 186 7.38 0.83 38.39
N SER A 187 7.09 1.68 39.38
CA SER A 187 7.39 3.12 39.33
C SER A 187 8.88 3.46 39.13
N SER A 188 9.80 2.61 39.58
CA SER A 188 11.25 2.79 39.44
C SER A 188 11.85 2.14 38.19
N GLU A 189 11.05 1.42 37.41
CA GLU A 189 11.50 0.68 36.24
C GLU A 189 11.46 1.57 34.99
N LYS A 190 12.46 1.44 34.13
CA LYS A 190 12.44 2.08 32.81
C LYS A 190 11.53 1.29 31.88
N GLU A 191 10.78 1.98 31.03
CA GLU A 191 9.83 1.40 30.07
C GLU A 191 10.41 0.21 29.30
N GLY A 192 11.59 0.36 28.69
CA GLY A 192 12.24 -0.74 27.95
C GLY A 192 12.66 -1.94 28.81
N ALA A 193 12.98 -1.73 30.10
CA ALA A 193 13.30 -2.81 31.03
C ALA A 193 12.03 -3.56 31.46
N TRP A 194 10.95 -2.82 31.72
CA TRP A 194 9.63 -3.39 31.98
C TRP A 194 9.13 -4.22 30.80
N LEU A 195 9.20 -3.66 29.57
CA LEU A 195 8.77 -4.34 28.37
C LEU A 195 9.50 -5.68 28.18
N HIS A 196 10.82 -5.69 28.39
CA HIS A 196 11.61 -6.91 28.37
C HIS A 196 11.13 -7.92 29.41
N ARG A 197 10.98 -7.50 30.65
CA ARG A 197 10.53 -8.37 31.75
C ARG A 197 9.14 -8.96 31.49
N ALA A 198 8.20 -8.13 31.04
CA ALA A 198 6.85 -8.57 30.72
C ALA A 198 6.81 -9.58 29.57
N LEU A 199 7.59 -9.35 28.50
CA LEU A 199 7.72 -10.30 27.39
C LEU A 199 8.39 -11.61 27.82
N THR A 200 9.39 -11.57 28.70
CA THR A 200 10.00 -12.78 29.28
C THR A 200 8.97 -13.60 30.06
N GLU A 201 8.14 -12.95 30.88
CA GLU A 201 7.07 -13.63 31.64
C GLU A 201 6.02 -14.26 30.72
N VAL A 202 5.61 -13.54 29.67
CA VAL A 202 4.70 -14.07 28.66
C VAL A 202 5.30 -15.28 27.95
N ASN A 203 6.55 -15.19 27.49
CA ASN A 203 7.24 -16.25 26.77
C ASN A 203 7.39 -17.54 27.59
N ALA A 204 7.49 -17.43 28.92
CA ALA A 204 7.54 -18.58 29.81
C ALA A 204 6.22 -19.38 29.86
N ARG A 205 5.08 -18.73 29.57
CA ARG A 205 3.75 -19.37 29.56
C ARG A 205 3.22 -19.67 28.16
N ALA A 206 3.49 -18.80 27.21
CA ALA A 206 3.07 -18.91 25.81
C ALA A 206 4.28 -18.62 24.92
N SER A 207 4.83 -19.67 24.32
CA SER A 207 6.08 -19.59 23.56
C SER A 207 5.97 -18.63 22.38
N LEU A 208 6.78 -17.57 22.39
CA LEU A 208 6.83 -16.56 21.32
C LEU A 208 7.78 -16.95 20.18
N SER A 209 8.46 -18.10 20.28
CA SER A 209 9.46 -18.54 19.29
C SER A 209 8.91 -18.61 17.85
N GLN A 210 7.65 -19.04 17.68
CA GLN A 210 7.00 -19.14 16.38
C GLN A 210 6.73 -17.79 15.71
N LEU A 211 6.90 -16.69 16.43
CA LEU A 211 6.70 -15.33 15.95
C LEU A 211 8.01 -14.67 15.49
N THR A 212 9.12 -15.41 15.55
CA THR A 212 10.41 -14.98 14.98
C THR A 212 10.58 -15.50 13.55
N PRO A 213 11.32 -14.79 12.68
CA PRO A 213 11.45 -15.16 11.28
C PRO A 213 12.01 -16.57 11.04
N THR A 214 12.97 -17.02 11.87
CA THR A 214 13.60 -18.34 11.70
C THR A 214 13.26 -19.33 12.80
N GLY A 215 12.61 -18.90 13.88
CA GLY A 215 12.34 -19.73 15.05
C GLY A 215 13.57 -19.97 15.93
N LYS A 216 14.74 -19.41 15.58
CA LYS A 216 16.02 -19.68 16.24
C LYS A 216 16.55 -18.51 17.06
N GLU A 217 16.01 -17.31 16.86
CA GLU A 217 16.36 -16.14 17.64
C GLU A 217 15.68 -16.14 19.01
N ASP A 218 16.24 -15.41 19.97
CA ASP A 218 15.53 -15.10 21.22
C ASP A 218 14.31 -14.22 20.90
N PRO A 219 13.07 -14.72 21.13
CA PRO A 219 11.87 -14.02 20.68
C PRO A 219 11.65 -12.69 21.42
N VAL A 220 12.07 -12.61 22.69
CA VAL A 220 11.94 -11.38 23.48
C VAL A 220 12.83 -10.28 22.90
N SER A 221 14.11 -10.59 22.67
CA SER A 221 15.07 -9.66 22.06
C SER A 221 14.65 -9.27 20.64
N TYR A 222 14.11 -10.21 19.86
CA TYR A 222 13.57 -9.93 18.53
C TYR A 222 12.46 -8.88 18.59
N ILE A 223 11.42 -9.10 19.40
CA ILE A 223 10.26 -8.20 19.50
C ILE A 223 10.68 -6.81 19.99
N ILE A 224 11.56 -6.73 20.99
CA ILE A 224 12.08 -5.44 21.47
C ILE A 224 12.84 -4.70 20.36
N ARG A 225 13.64 -5.40 19.58
CA ARG A 225 14.36 -4.77 18.47
C ARG A 225 13.39 -4.32 17.39
N SER A 226 12.61 -5.24 16.82
CA SER A 226 11.79 -4.99 15.63
C SER A 226 10.63 -4.03 15.90
N GLN A 227 9.96 -4.14 17.05
CA GLN A 227 8.77 -3.34 17.33
C GLN A 227 9.11 -2.08 18.13
N TYR A 228 9.86 -2.23 19.22
CA TYR A 228 10.11 -1.09 20.11
C TYR A 228 11.20 -0.15 19.56
N LYS A 229 12.39 -0.68 19.26
CA LYS A 229 13.53 0.16 18.85
C LYS A 229 13.43 0.63 17.40
N ASP A 230 13.13 -0.30 16.48
CA ASP A 230 13.26 -0.03 15.05
C ASP A 230 12.05 0.69 14.46
N VAL A 231 10.90 0.64 15.13
CA VAL A 231 9.65 1.24 14.64
C VAL A 231 9.08 2.24 15.64
N ARG A 232 8.60 1.81 16.82
CA ARG A 232 7.97 2.73 17.81
C ARG A 232 8.84 3.93 18.14
N CYS A 233 10.10 3.71 18.53
CA CYS A 233 11.00 4.79 18.90
C CYS A 233 11.32 5.73 17.72
N LYS A 234 11.38 5.22 16.49
CA LYS A 234 11.62 6.06 15.31
C LYS A 234 10.39 6.89 14.92
N LEU A 235 9.18 6.35 15.11
CA LEU A 235 7.93 7.04 14.83
C LEU A 235 7.56 8.08 15.90
N GLN A 236 8.09 7.97 17.12
CA GLN A 236 7.64 8.77 18.28
C GLN A 236 8.74 9.70 18.83
N HIS A 237 9.82 9.94 18.08
CA HIS A 237 10.89 10.87 18.45
C HIS A 237 11.21 11.85 17.33
N ALA A 238 11.39 13.13 17.70
CA ALA A 238 11.68 14.24 16.77
C ALA A 238 13.05 14.93 17.04
N LYS A 239 13.92 14.34 17.86
CA LYS A 239 15.25 14.88 18.20
C LYS A 239 16.31 14.44 17.16
N PHE A 240 16.59 15.30 16.19
CA PHE A 240 17.60 15.08 15.15
C PHE A 240 19.04 15.12 15.72
N PRO A 241 20.02 14.42 15.08
CA PRO A 241 19.93 13.65 13.84
C PRO A 241 19.42 12.20 14.01
N LYS A 242 19.08 11.79 15.24
CA LYS A 242 18.66 10.41 15.55
C LYS A 242 17.19 10.15 15.25
N ALA A 243 16.38 11.20 15.18
CA ALA A 243 15.00 11.14 14.74
C ALA A 243 14.89 10.99 13.22
N GLN A 244 13.71 10.58 12.77
CA GLN A 244 13.36 10.45 11.37
C GLN A 244 12.08 11.23 11.11
N LEU A 245 11.94 11.73 9.88
CA LEU A 245 10.69 12.35 9.46
C LEU A 245 9.62 11.27 9.25
N PRO A 246 8.34 11.57 9.55
CA PRO A 246 7.23 10.72 9.12
C PRO A 246 7.33 10.42 7.62
N HIS A 247 6.95 9.21 7.21
CA HIS A 247 7.05 8.71 5.84
C HIS A 247 8.46 8.64 5.22
N ALA A 248 9.53 9.00 5.94
CA ALA A 248 10.91 8.81 5.49
C ALA A 248 11.46 7.43 5.90
N GLN A 249 11.63 7.19 7.21
CA GLN A 249 12.09 5.93 7.78
C GLN A 249 11.54 5.75 9.22
N PRO A 250 10.99 4.58 9.62
CA PRO A 250 10.64 3.45 8.77
C PRO A 250 9.69 3.88 7.64
N THR A 251 9.85 3.29 6.46
CA THR A 251 8.96 3.55 5.32
C THR A 251 7.54 3.07 5.65
N PRO A 252 6.49 3.53 4.93
CA PRO A 252 5.15 2.95 5.06
C PRO A 252 5.15 1.42 4.92
N GLN A 253 5.99 0.85 4.04
CA GLN A 253 6.13 -0.59 3.88
C GLN A 253 6.71 -1.27 5.13
N ASP A 254 7.74 -0.67 5.75
CA ASP A 254 8.32 -1.17 7.01
C ASP A 254 7.32 -1.11 8.16
N VAL A 255 6.57 -0.01 8.28
CA VAL A 255 5.53 0.14 9.33
C VAL A 255 4.40 -0.86 9.10
N LYS A 256 4.00 -1.10 7.85
CA LYS A 256 2.98 -2.10 7.52
C LYS A 256 3.43 -3.52 7.85
N GLN A 257 4.68 -3.86 7.55
CA GLN A 257 5.26 -5.13 7.94
C GLN A 257 5.28 -5.28 9.47
N ALA A 258 5.77 -4.26 10.17
CA ALA A 258 5.82 -4.24 11.63
C ALA A 258 4.42 -4.35 12.25
N TYR A 259 3.42 -3.66 11.70
CA TYR A 259 2.02 -3.77 12.08
C TYR A 259 1.51 -5.20 11.93
N SER A 260 1.77 -5.84 10.79
CA SER A 260 1.34 -7.22 10.50
C SER A 260 1.93 -8.20 11.51
N GLU A 261 3.23 -8.08 11.82
CA GLU A 261 3.89 -8.86 12.85
C GLU A 261 3.30 -8.60 14.24
N LEU A 262 3.06 -7.33 14.58
CA LEU A 262 2.53 -6.93 15.87
C LEU A 262 1.10 -7.44 16.09
N VAL A 263 0.28 -7.54 15.05
CA VAL A 263 -1.06 -8.16 15.11
C VAL A 263 -0.93 -9.62 15.53
N LEU A 264 0.00 -10.37 14.92
CA LEU A 264 0.23 -11.78 15.25
C LEU A 264 0.70 -11.94 16.70
N ILE A 265 1.67 -11.11 17.13
CA ILE A 265 2.17 -11.09 18.50
C ILE A 265 1.03 -10.80 19.48
N TRP A 266 0.26 -9.73 19.26
CA TRP A 266 -0.82 -9.33 20.14
C TRP A 266 -1.87 -10.43 20.26
N ARG A 267 -2.32 -11.02 19.15
CA ARG A 267 -3.35 -12.07 19.15
C ARG A 267 -2.86 -13.35 19.81
N HIS A 268 -1.60 -13.73 19.62
CA HIS A 268 -1.03 -14.90 20.28
C HIS A 268 -1.07 -14.74 21.81
N ILE A 269 -0.64 -13.58 22.32
CA ILE A 269 -0.65 -13.28 23.76
C ILE A 269 -2.09 -13.18 24.27
N ALA A 270 -2.97 -12.46 23.57
CA ALA A 270 -4.36 -12.31 23.98
C ALA A 270 -5.13 -13.64 23.97
N GLY A 271 -4.83 -14.55 23.03
CA GLY A 271 -5.41 -15.89 23.00
C GLY A 271 -5.00 -16.73 24.20
N ALA A 272 -3.73 -16.68 24.60
CA ALA A 272 -3.20 -17.45 25.73
C ALA A 272 -3.71 -16.98 27.11
N TYR A 273 -4.07 -15.70 27.25
CA TYR A 273 -4.45 -15.10 28.54
C TYR A 273 -5.92 -14.70 28.66
N PHE A 274 -6.60 -14.39 27.54
CA PHE A 274 -7.95 -13.81 27.55
C PHE A 274 -8.94 -14.53 26.61
N SER A 275 -8.59 -15.75 26.17
CA SER A 275 -9.46 -16.58 25.32
C SER A 275 -9.87 -15.93 23.99
N VAL A 276 -9.05 -15.02 23.47
CA VAL A 276 -9.28 -14.42 22.15
C VAL A 276 -9.05 -15.47 21.07
N PRO A 277 -9.98 -15.67 20.11
CA PRO A 277 -9.80 -16.61 19.02
C PRO A 277 -8.55 -16.30 18.20
N THR A 278 -7.69 -17.30 17.98
CA THR A 278 -6.44 -17.14 17.22
C THR A 278 -6.60 -17.41 15.73
N SER A 279 -7.77 -17.86 15.27
CA SER A 279 -7.98 -18.42 13.93
C SER A 279 -9.16 -17.80 13.17
N GLY A 280 -8.94 -17.64 11.87
CA GLY A 280 -9.95 -17.47 10.81
C GLY A 280 -9.45 -18.23 9.59
N GLY A 281 -10.32 -18.59 8.64
CA GLY A 281 -9.86 -19.15 7.37
C GLY A 281 -8.87 -18.20 6.70
N VAL A 282 -7.81 -18.74 6.09
CA VAL A 282 -6.80 -17.97 5.35
C VAL A 282 -6.67 -18.58 3.97
N ILE A 283 -6.72 -17.74 2.94
CA ILE A 283 -6.20 -18.08 1.63
C ILE A 283 -4.70 -17.82 1.68
N THR A 284 -3.92 -18.87 1.45
CA THR A 284 -2.47 -18.74 1.40
C THR A 284 -2.06 -17.98 0.14
N TYR A 285 -0.94 -17.25 0.20
CA TYR A 285 -0.43 -16.54 -0.97
C TYR A 285 -0.14 -17.46 -2.16
N VAL A 286 0.31 -18.69 -1.89
CA VAL A 286 0.52 -19.71 -2.91
C VAL A 286 -0.80 -20.16 -3.53
N GLY A 287 -1.84 -20.36 -2.71
CA GLY A 287 -3.17 -20.71 -3.18
C GLY A 287 -3.76 -19.60 -4.06
N PHE A 288 -3.65 -18.35 -3.61
CA PHE A 288 -4.07 -17.18 -4.36
C PHE A 288 -3.31 -17.05 -5.70
N SER A 289 -1.98 -17.15 -5.70
CA SER A 289 -1.18 -17.06 -6.92
C SER A 289 -1.56 -18.13 -7.95
N LYS A 290 -1.79 -19.38 -7.51
CA LYS A 290 -2.26 -20.47 -8.39
C LYS A 290 -3.65 -20.19 -8.95
N MET A 291 -4.56 -19.68 -8.13
CA MET A 291 -5.90 -19.29 -8.57
C MET A 291 -5.83 -18.22 -9.65
N MET A 292 -5.07 -17.14 -9.42
CA MET A 292 -4.90 -16.04 -10.37
C MET A 292 -4.18 -16.48 -11.64
N ALA A 293 -3.22 -17.39 -11.54
CA ALA A 293 -2.56 -17.96 -12.70
C ALA A 293 -3.56 -18.71 -13.60
N ASN A 294 -4.53 -19.42 -13.02
CA ASN A 294 -5.56 -20.10 -13.81
C ASN A 294 -6.54 -19.12 -14.47
N VAL A 295 -6.90 -18.03 -13.80
CA VAL A 295 -7.76 -16.98 -14.36
C VAL A 295 -7.10 -16.31 -15.57
N PHE A 296 -5.83 -15.94 -15.45
CA PHE A 296 -5.14 -15.12 -16.43
C PHE A 296 -4.24 -15.87 -17.41
N HIS A 297 -4.21 -17.22 -17.37
CA HIS A 297 -3.33 -18.02 -18.23
C HIS A 297 -3.62 -17.75 -19.71
N GLY A 298 -2.71 -17.03 -20.39
CA GLY A 298 -2.79 -16.73 -21.83
C GLY A 298 -3.86 -15.72 -22.25
N ASN A 299 -4.62 -15.16 -21.31
CA ASN A 299 -5.84 -14.38 -21.60
C ASN A 299 -5.88 -13.00 -20.91
N ALA A 300 -4.82 -12.59 -20.22
CA ALA A 300 -4.76 -11.25 -19.62
C ALA A 300 -4.58 -10.21 -20.73
N ILE A 301 -5.58 -9.35 -20.90
CA ILE A 301 -5.54 -8.25 -21.87
C ILE A 301 -5.65 -6.92 -21.11
N VAL A 302 -4.79 -5.97 -21.45
CA VAL A 302 -4.82 -4.61 -20.92
C VAL A 302 -5.34 -3.68 -22.00
N TYR A 303 -6.35 -2.88 -21.63
CA TYR A 303 -6.98 -1.89 -22.49
C TYR A 303 -6.77 -0.48 -21.95
N TYR A 304 -6.87 0.51 -22.82
CA TYR A 304 -7.02 1.91 -22.41
C TYR A 304 -8.11 2.62 -23.22
N THR A 305 -8.68 3.67 -22.64
CA THR A 305 -9.74 4.45 -23.28
C THR A 305 -9.80 5.89 -22.77
N MET A 306 -10.40 6.76 -23.58
CA MET A 306 -10.72 8.15 -23.27
C MET A 306 -11.99 8.30 -22.44
N ASP A 307 -12.74 7.21 -22.22
CA ASP A 307 -13.95 7.21 -21.40
C ASP A 307 -13.63 7.71 -19.98
N ASN A 308 -14.26 8.83 -19.60
CA ASN A 308 -14.07 9.50 -18.31
C ASN A 308 -15.16 9.19 -17.27
N THR A 309 -16.03 8.21 -17.52
CA THR A 309 -17.05 7.81 -16.56
C THR A 309 -16.40 7.21 -15.32
N ALA A 310 -16.83 7.67 -14.14
CA ALA A 310 -16.26 7.19 -12.89
C ALA A 310 -16.44 5.66 -12.75
N PRO A 311 -15.42 4.92 -12.24
CA PRO A 311 -15.54 3.50 -12.00
C PRO A 311 -16.65 3.18 -11.01
N ASP A 312 -17.44 2.16 -11.33
CA ASP A 312 -18.41 1.57 -10.42
C ASP A 312 -18.08 0.09 -10.16
N LYS A 313 -18.44 -0.44 -8.98
CA LYS A 313 -18.18 -1.84 -8.61
C LYS A 313 -18.90 -2.83 -9.51
N ASP A 314 -20.00 -2.40 -10.12
CA ASP A 314 -20.80 -3.20 -11.04
C ASP A 314 -20.39 -2.96 -12.51
N SER A 315 -19.28 -2.24 -12.76
CA SER A 315 -18.77 -2.00 -14.12
C SER A 315 -18.29 -3.30 -14.75
N THR A 316 -18.92 -3.68 -15.87
CA THR A 316 -18.53 -4.87 -16.66
C THR A 316 -17.84 -4.51 -17.97
N GLU A 317 -17.86 -3.24 -18.38
CA GLU A 317 -17.39 -2.77 -19.68
C GLU A 317 -16.14 -1.91 -19.56
N VAL A 318 -15.22 -2.05 -20.53
CA VAL A 318 -13.99 -1.24 -20.59
C VAL A 318 -14.32 0.24 -20.84
N SER A 319 -15.34 0.51 -21.67
CA SER A 319 -15.77 1.85 -22.08
C SER A 319 -17.31 1.96 -22.05
N PRO A 320 -17.92 2.13 -20.86
CA PRO A 320 -19.37 2.31 -20.69
C PRO A 320 -19.99 3.44 -21.53
N SER A 321 -19.24 4.49 -21.87
CA SER A 321 -19.73 5.60 -22.72
C SER A 321 -19.75 5.25 -24.22
N GLY A 322 -19.14 4.12 -24.61
CA GLY A 322 -18.94 3.74 -26.01
C GLY A 322 -17.78 4.46 -26.69
N ASP A 323 -16.92 5.17 -25.95
CA ASP A 323 -15.68 5.71 -26.49
C ASP A 323 -14.76 4.57 -26.99
N PRO A 324 -13.92 4.81 -28.02
CA PRO A 324 -12.94 3.83 -28.48
C PRO A 324 -12.08 3.30 -27.33
N SER A 325 -11.84 1.99 -27.36
CA SER A 325 -10.86 1.32 -26.50
C SER A 325 -9.82 0.63 -27.36
N TRP A 326 -8.59 0.60 -26.87
CA TRP A 326 -7.46 0.00 -27.56
C TRP A 326 -6.76 -0.98 -26.64
N GLU A 327 -6.28 -2.08 -27.20
CA GLU A 327 -5.45 -3.06 -26.52
C GLU A 327 -3.98 -2.61 -26.56
N PHE A 328 -3.27 -2.78 -25.45
CA PHE A 328 -1.82 -2.59 -25.43
C PHE A 328 -1.13 -3.62 -26.34
N GLY A 329 -0.15 -3.17 -27.14
CA GLY A 329 0.62 -4.05 -28.03
C GLY A 329 1.25 -5.29 -27.37
N LEU A 330 1.52 -5.24 -26.07
CA LEU A 330 1.82 -6.39 -25.22
C LEU A 330 0.96 -6.36 -23.96
N SER A 331 0.26 -7.46 -23.69
CA SER A 331 -0.42 -7.69 -22.41
C SER A 331 0.05 -9.02 -21.80
N ARG A 332 0.44 -9.03 -20.52
CA ARG A 332 0.99 -10.22 -19.87
C ARG A 332 0.73 -10.29 -18.38
N TYR A 333 0.22 -11.45 -17.93
CA TYR A 333 0.28 -11.86 -16.53
C TYR A 333 1.68 -12.36 -16.16
N THR A 334 2.30 -11.77 -15.14
CA THR A 334 3.67 -12.10 -14.72
C THR A 334 3.74 -13.01 -13.50
N GLY A 335 2.60 -13.40 -12.93
CA GLY A 335 2.58 -14.19 -11.71
C GLY A 335 2.74 -13.35 -10.45
N GLN A 336 3.16 -14.02 -9.37
CA GLN A 336 3.35 -13.40 -8.07
C GLN A 336 4.61 -12.55 -8.03
N VAL A 337 4.47 -11.28 -7.65
CA VAL A 337 5.59 -10.32 -7.53
C VAL A 337 5.95 -10.00 -6.08
N LYS A 338 4.98 -10.17 -5.16
CA LYS A 338 5.16 -10.05 -3.70
C LYS A 338 4.24 -11.07 -3.00
N PRO A 339 4.47 -11.41 -1.72
CA PRO A 339 3.52 -12.19 -0.93
C PRO A 339 2.08 -11.65 -1.07
N GLY A 340 1.18 -12.44 -1.65
CA GLY A 340 -0.23 -12.07 -1.84
C GLY A 340 -0.52 -11.07 -2.95
N VAL A 341 0.47 -10.70 -3.78
CA VAL A 341 0.31 -9.76 -4.90
C VAL A 341 0.74 -10.42 -6.21
N VAL A 342 -0.16 -10.44 -7.17
CA VAL A 342 0.12 -10.84 -8.56
C VAL A 342 0.08 -9.63 -9.49
N ARG A 343 0.70 -9.73 -10.66
CA ARG A 343 0.85 -8.60 -11.58
C ARG A 343 0.44 -8.91 -13.01
N ILE A 344 -0.17 -7.92 -13.64
CA ILE A 344 -0.44 -7.84 -15.08
C ILE A 344 0.23 -6.58 -15.60
N ILE A 345 0.88 -6.69 -16.76
CA ILE A 345 1.58 -5.57 -17.42
C ILE A 345 1.01 -5.38 -18.82
N GLY A 346 0.71 -4.13 -19.16
CA GLY A 346 0.49 -3.66 -20.52
C GLY A 346 1.70 -2.86 -20.98
N LYS A 347 2.17 -3.03 -22.22
CA LYS A 347 3.30 -2.26 -22.76
C LYS A 347 3.19 -2.03 -24.25
N GLU A 348 3.53 -0.84 -24.71
CA GLU A 348 3.64 -0.52 -26.14
C GLU A 348 4.62 0.63 -26.41
N ALA A 349 5.12 0.70 -27.65
CA ALA A 349 5.88 1.84 -28.12
C ALA A 349 4.91 2.96 -28.52
N VAL A 350 5.17 4.19 -28.05
CA VAL A 350 4.26 5.31 -28.28
C VAL A 350 4.26 5.76 -29.74
N ALA A 351 5.42 5.65 -30.41
CA ALA A 351 5.56 6.02 -31.82
C ALA A 351 4.65 5.24 -32.77
N ASP A 352 4.27 4.00 -32.39
CA ASP A 352 3.49 3.11 -33.25
C ASP A 352 1.99 3.44 -33.25
N ASN A 353 1.50 4.21 -32.26
CA ASN A 353 0.07 4.40 -31.98
C ASN A 353 -0.31 5.87 -31.72
N LEU A 354 0.42 6.83 -32.30
CA LEU A 354 0.26 8.28 -32.03
C LEU A 354 -1.18 8.79 -32.18
N GLU A 355 -1.98 8.20 -33.07
CA GLU A 355 -3.38 8.58 -33.27
C GLU A 355 -4.28 8.30 -32.05
N HIS A 356 -3.98 7.26 -31.28
CA HIS A 356 -4.73 6.88 -30.07
C HIS A 356 -4.54 7.91 -28.94
N TYR A 357 -3.42 8.62 -28.92
CA TYR A 357 -3.04 9.55 -27.86
C TYR A 357 -3.33 11.02 -28.19
N SER A 358 -4.14 11.26 -29.22
CA SER A 358 -4.57 12.60 -29.61
C SER A 358 -5.47 13.29 -28.56
N LYS A 359 -5.99 12.52 -27.60
CA LYS A 359 -6.84 12.99 -26.49
C LYS A 359 -6.41 12.35 -25.16
N PRO A 360 -6.82 12.93 -24.01
CA PRO A 360 -6.49 12.37 -22.71
C PRO A 360 -7.09 10.98 -22.49
N ILE A 361 -6.26 10.06 -21.99
CA ILE A 361 -6.68 8.74 -21.53
C ILE A 361 -7.17 8.85 -20.10
N HIS A 362 -8.38 8.35 -19.83
CA HIS A 362 -8.98 8.42 -18.50
C HIS A 362 -9.04 7.06 -17.79
N LYS A 363 -8.90 5.96 -18.53
CA LYS A 363 -8.92 4.61 -17.95
C LYS A 363 -7.86 3.72 -18.57
N VAL A 364 -7.24 2.93 -17.70
CA VAL A 364 -6.48 1.73 -18.07
C VAL A 364 -7.07 0.53 -17.35
N CYS A 365 -7.53 -0.45 -18.11
CA CYS A 365 -8.34 -1.57 -17.65
C CYS A 365 -7.62 -2.89 -17.91
N PHE A 366 -7.91 -3.93 -17.14
CA PHE A 366 -7.46 -5.28 -17.47
C PHE A 366 -8.58 -6.31 -17.33
N THR A 367 -8.56 -7.31 -18.22
CA THR A 367 -9.62 -8.33 -18.34
C THR A 367 -9.05 -9.75 -18.42
N ASP A 368 -9.90 -10.76 -18.20
CA ASP A 368 -9.62 -12.17 -18.49
C ASP A 368 -10.28 -12.64 -19.80
N SER A 369 -10.06 -11.93 -20.91
CA SER A 369 -10.74 -12.12 -22.21
C SER A 369 -12.27 -11.93 -22.23
N THR A 370 -13.00 -12.14 -21.12
CA THR A 370 -14.46 -11.97 -21.04
C THR A 370 -14.94 -11.06 -19.91
N THR A 371 -14.17 -10.91 -18.83
CA THR A 371 -14.58 -10.15 -17.64
C THR A 371 -13.63 -9.01 -17.35
N LEU A 372 -14.17 -7.83 -17.03
CA LEU A 372 -13.39 -6.72 -16.49
C LEU A 372 -12.99 -6.99 -15.03
N PHE A 373 -11.68 -6.99 -14.74
CA PHE A 373 -11.17 -7.28 -13.39
C PHE A 373 -10.71 -6.05 -12.63
N GLY A 374 -10.27 -5.00 -13.31
CA GLY A 374 -9.81 -3.79 -12.64
C GLY A 374 -9.65 -2.62 -13.57
N ILE A 375 -9.76 -1.44 -12.98
CA ILE A 375 -9.72 -0.15 -13.65
C ILE A 375 -8.76 0.75 -12.85
N ALA A 376 -7.71 1.23 -13.51
CA ALA A 376 -6.93 2.38 -13.05
C ALA A 376 -7.55 3.63 -13.70
N HIS A 377 -8.28 4.41 -12.90
CA HIS A 377 -8.96 5.62 -13.36
C HIS A 377 -8.11 6.86 -13.12
N ILE A 378 -8.00 7.69 -14.14
CA ILE A 378 -7.20 8.92 -14.17
C ILE A 378 -8.18 10.07 -14.39
N GLU A 379 -8.72 10.61 -13.30
CA GLU A 379 -9.81 11.61 -13.33
C GLU A 379 -9.47 12.81 -14.22
N SER A 380 -8.27 13.37 -14.06
CA SER A 380 -7.81 14.53 -14.83
C SER A 380 -7.39 14.21 -16.28
N GLY A 381 -7.32 12.92 -16.62
CA GLY A 381 -6.82 12.44 -17.91
C GLY A 381 -5.30 12.47 -18.03
N LEU A 382 -4.76 11.49 -18.76
CA LEU A 382 -3.35 11.31 -19.06
C LEU A 382 -3.09 11.56 -20.54
N MET A 383 -2.27 12.55 -20.86
CA MET A 383 -1.75 12.72 -22.21
C MET A 383 -0.49 11.86 -22.36
N VAL A 384 -0.46 10.97 -23.37
CA VAL A 384 0.66 10.08 -23.65
C VAL A 384 1.40 10.59 -24.88
N SER A 385 2.55 11.23 -24.70
CA SER A 385 3.41 11.65 -25.82
C SER A 385 4.80 12.02 -25.32
N GLY A 386 5.77 12.26 -26.20
CA GLY A 386 7.11 12.76 -25.82
C GLY A 386 7.88 11.82 -24.89
N VAL A 387 7.51 10.53 -24.95
CA VAL A 387 8.15 9.39 -24.29
C VAL A 387 8.27 8.27 -25.32
N ASP A 388 9.22 7.36 -25.13
CA ASP A 388 9.47 6.27 -26.07
C ASP A 388 8.46 5.13 -25.91
N GLU A 389 8.12 4.80 -24.67
CA GLU A 389 7.28 3.66 -24.32
C GLU A 389 6.21 4.05 -23.29
N TRP A 390 5.06 3.38 -23.36
CA TRP A 390 4.02 3.43 -22.35
C TRP A 390 3.83 2.04 -21.72
N GLU A 391 3.87 2.01 -20.40
CA GLU A 391 3.68 0.84 -19.58
C GLU A 391 2.48 1.05 -18.63
N SER A 392 1.66 0.03 -18.48
CA SER A 392 0.68 -0.06 -17.39
C SER A 392 1.02 -1.23 -16.48
N ILE A 393 1.04 -0.99 -15.18
CA ILE A 393 1.31 -1.99 -14.15
C ILE A 393 0.07 -2.11 -13.28
N HIS A 394 -0.60 -3.26 -13.37
CA HIS A 394 -1.75 -3.61 -12.53
C HIS A 394 -1.34 -4.70 -11.54
N ASP A 395 -1.35 -4.36 -10.26
CA ASP A 395 -1.16 -5.32 -9.18
C ASP A 395 -2.52 -5.73 -8.61
N ILE A 396 -2.70 -7.00 -8.29
CA ILE A 396 -3.88 -7.53 -7.61
C ILE A 396 -3.44 -8.13 -6.28
N ARG A 397 -3.94 -7.58 -5.18
CA ARG A 397 -3.56 -7.94 -3.81
C ARG A 397 -4.68 -8.69 -3.10
N LEU A 398 -4.37 -9.87 -2.59
CA LEU A 398 -5.27 -10.64 -1.74
C LEU A 398 -5.57 -9.88 -0.44
N ILE A 399 -6.85 -9.68 -0.14
CA ILE A 399 -7.33 -9.22 1.17
C ILE A 399 -8.08 -10.37 1.84
N ASN A 400 -7.52 -10.96 2.91
CA ASN A 400 -8.21 -12.00 3.66
C ASN A 400 -9.27 -11.36 4.58
N SER A 401 -10.53 -11.31 4.16
CA SER A 401 -11.63 -10.62 4.86
C SER A 401 -11.97 -11.22 6.23
N THR A 402 -11.55 -12.46 6.49
CA THR A 402 -11.72 -13.17 7.77
C THR A 402 -10.56 -12.96 8.74
N GLN A 403 -9.53 -12.22 8.34
CA GLN A 403 -8.37 -11.89 9.15
C GLN A 403 -8.43 -10.44 9.65
N PRO A 404 -7.68 -10.10 10.72
CA PRO A 404 -7.46 -8.71 11.08
C PRO A 404 -6.99 -7.89 9.89
N ARG A 405 -7.45 -6.65 9.81
CA ARG A 405 -7.00 -5.69 8.81
C ARG A 405 -5.52 -5.41 9.05
N ILE A 406 -4.68 -5.80 8.10
CA ILE A 406 -3.24 -5.46 8.01
C ILE A 406 -2.92 -4.56 6.82
N GLU A 407 -3.97 -4.15 6.10
CA GLU A 407 -3.91 -3.42 4.85
C GLU A 407 -4.44 -2.00 5.06
N PHE A 408 -3.66 -1.01 4.62
CA PHE A 408 -3.92 0.41 4.82
C PHE A 408 -3.82 1.13 3.49
N LYS A 409 -4.63 2.17 3.34
CA LYS A 409 -4.46 3.16 2.28
C LYS A 409 -3.41 4.13 2.81
N THR A 410 -2.24 4.18 2.19
CA THR A 410 -1.08 4.95 2.68
C THR A 410 -0.61 5.94 1.66
#